data_AF-A0A416ZFP2-F1
#
_entry.id   AF-A0A416ZFP2-F1
#
_cell.length_a   1.000
_cell.length_b   1.000
_cell.length_c   1.000
_cell.angle_alpha   90.00
_cell.angle_beta   90.00
_cell.angle_gamma   90.00
#
_symmetry.space_group_name_H-M   'P 1'
#
loop_
_entity.id
_entity.type
_entity.pdbx_description
1 polymer ?
#
loop_
_entity_poly.entity_id
_entity_poly.type
_entity_poly.pdbx_seq_one_letter_code
_entity_poly.pdbx_strand_id
1 'polypeptide(L)'
;MTNFDAIFDRLHGLSWSHAVMAAACFVLGCALFVAPLWDYADTMSALHLLSWFGIGAGALSVIGAFASTAPFTLRGAEPAVGALLLVSGLWTLNFPVAAGALKISLFATCAFMALYILVTAVAMECRGVGRWTVQVAVAVAALLAAFAGLFGLFGAAGMLPAFALALYVAAWGFVYAAVSLSVSGGVEGARG
;
A
#
# COMPACT_ATOMS: atom_id res chain seq x y z
N MET A 1 23.22 24.01 -11.85
CA MET A 1 22.41 22.88 -11.36
C MET A 1 21.47 22.48 -12.49
N THR A 2 21.54 21.23 -12.93
CA THR A 2 20.73 20.73 -14.04
C THR A 2 19.35 20.31 -13.54
N ASN A 3 18.34 20.27 -14.41
CA ASN A 3 17.00 19.77 -14.05
C ASN A 3 17.03 18.33 -13.48
N PHE A 4 18.05 17.54 -13.83
CA PHE A 4 18.24 16.20 -13.29
C PHE A 4 18.61 16.21 -11.81
N ASP A 5 19.52 17.10 -11.39
CA ASP A 5 19.92 17.23 -9.98
C ASP A 5 18.69 17.56 -9.10
N ALA A 6 17.83 18.47 -9.58
CA ALA A 6 16.60 18.86 -8.88
C ALA A 6 15.57 17.73 -8.78
N ILE A 7 15.54 16.80 -9.75
CA ILE A 7 14.67 15.62 -9.72
C ILE A 7 15.22 14.59 -8.74
N PHE A 8 16.53 14.34 -8.75
CA PHE A 8 17.19 13.43 -7.81
C PHE A 8 17.06 13.91 -6.36
N ASP A 9 17.22 15.21 -6.10
CA ASP A 9 17.02 15.79 -4.77
C ASP A 9 15.57 15.62 -4.28
N ARG A 10 14.59 15.82 -5.17
CA ARG A 10 13.17 15.57 -4.85
C ARG A 10 12.86 14.09 -4.61
N LEU A 11 13.49 13.20 -5.37
CA LEU A 11 13.36 11.74 -5.19
C LEU A 11 14.01 11.26 -3.90
N HIS A 12 15.13 11.85 -3.50
CA HIS A 12 15.81 11.54 -2.24
C HIS A 12 15.01 11.97 -1.02
N GLY A 13 14.26 13.08 -1.13
CA GLY A 13 13.38 13.55 -0.06
C GLY A 13 12.09 12.73 0.12
N LEU A 14 11.76 11.81 -0.80
CA LEU A 14 10.52 11.03 -0.73
C LEU A 14 10.57 9.93 0.35
N SER A 15 9.43 9.71 1.02
CA SER A 15 9.28 8.51 1.86
C SER A 15 9.12 7.25 0.97
N TRP A 16 10.24 6.59 0.70
CA TRP A 16 10.33 5.43 -0.18
C TRP A 16 9.48 4.24 0.28
N SER A 17 9.19 4.13 1.58
CA SER A 17 8.22 3.18 2.14
C SER A 17 6.84 3.28 1.47
N HIS A 18 6.28 4.50 1.37
CA HIS A 18 4.98 4.75 0.75
C HIS A 18 5.05 4.62 -0.77
N ALA A 19 6.14 5.05 -1.40
CA ALA A 19 6.33 4.90 -2.84
C ALA A 19 6.35 3.43 -3.26
N VAL A 20 7.07 2.58 -2.52
CA VAL A 20 7.08 1.13 -2.72
C VAL A 20 5.69 0.54 -2.50
N MET A 21 4.99 0.96 -1.44
CA MET A 21 3.65 0.43 -1.17
C MET A 21 2.66 0.82 -2.28
N ALA A 22 2.74 2.05 -2.79
CA ALA A 22 1.96 2.49 -3.94
C ALA A 22 2.24 1.62 -5.17
N ALA A 23 3.51 1.41 -5.52
CA ALA A 23 3.90 0.59 -6.66
C ALA A 23 3.40 -0.85 -6.51
N ALA A 24 3.55 -1.43 -5.31
CA ALA A 24 3.07 -2.78 -5.04
C ALA A 24 1.55 -2.88 -5.17
N CYS A 25 0.79 -1.92 -4.61
CA CYS A 25 -0.66 -1.88 -4.73
C CYS A 25 -1.12 -1.74 -6.19
N PHE A 26 -0.44 -0.93 -7.01
CA PHE A 26 -0.70 -0.84 -8.45
C PHE A 26 -0.46 -2.17 -9.15
N VAL A 27 0.69 -2.82 -8.93
CA VAL A 27 1.05 -4.10 -9.58
C VAL A 27 0.05 -5.19 -9.20
N LEU A 28 -0.29 -5.34 -7.92
CA LEU A 28 -1.27 -6.32 -7.47
C LEU A 28 -2.68 -5.99 -7.98
N GLY A 29 -3.07 -4.71 -7.98
CA GLY A 29 -4.34 -4.26 -8.55
C GLY A 29 -4.46 -4.60 -10.04
N CYS A 30 -3.41 -4.33 -10.83
CA CYS A 30 -3.31 -4.75 -12.23
C CYS A 30 -3.46 -6.26 -12.37
N ALA A 31 -2.71 -7.04 -11.59
CA ALA A 31 -2.73 -8.49 -11.66
C ALA A 31 -4.13 -9.05 -11.37
N LEU A 32 -4.82 -8.55 -10.34
CA LEU A 32 -6.17 -8.98 -9.99
C LEU A 32 -7.22 -8.54 -11.01
N PHE A 33 -7.03 -7.39 -11.67
CA PHE A 33 -7.93 -6.92 -12.72
C PHE A 33 -7.81 -7.76 -14.00
N VAL A 34 -6.59 -8.18 -14.35
CA VAL A 34 -6.32 -8.96 -15.58
C VAL A 34 -6.49 -10.46 -15.36
N ALA A 35 -6.35 -10.98 -14.13
CA ALA A 35 -6.44 -12.41 -13.82
C ALA A 35 -7.69 -13.12 -14.40
N PRO A 36 -8.91 -12.53 -14.40
CA PRO A 36 -10.09 -13.15 -15.01
C PRO A 36 -9.97 -13.36 -16.53
N LEU A 37 -9.11 -12.60 -17.22
CA LEU A 37 -8.92 -12.67 -18.67
C LEU A 37 -7.91 -13.74 -19.11
N TRP A 38 -7.14 -14.29 -18.17
CA TRP A 38 -5.96 -15.13 -18.45
C TRP A 38 -6.15 -16.61 -18.10
N ASP A 39 -7.38 -17.05 -17.77
CA ASP A 39 -7.65 -18.37 -17.17
C ASP A 39 -6.81 -18.67 -15.89
N TYR A 40 -6.18 -17.64 -15.31
CA TYR A 40 -5.45 -17.70 -14.03
C TYR A 40 -6.39 -17.79 -12.81
N ALA A 41 -7.61 -18.30 -13.04
CA ALA A 41 -8.72 -18.36 -12.12
C ALA A 41 -8.61 -19.51 -11.10
N ASP A 42 -7.48 -20.20 -11.04
CA ASP A 42 -7.22 -21.15 -9.98
C ASP A 42 -6.87 -20.41 -8.68
N THR A 43 -7.65 -20.69 -7.64
CA THR A 43 -7.54 -20.07 -6.31
C THR A 43 -6.13 -20.20 -5.71
N MET A 44 -5.41 -21.26 -6.04
CA MET A 44 -4.01 -21.48 -5.62
C MET A 44 -3.04 -20.50 -6.27
N SER A 45 -3.21 -20.20 -7.56
CA SER A 45 -2.38 -19.23 -8.27
C SER A 45 -2.58 -17.80 -7.74
N ALA A 46 -3.83 -17.44 -7.41
CA ALA A 46 -4.14 -16.15 -6.79
C ALA A 46 -3.58 -16.03 -5.36
N LEU A 47 -3.61 -17.12 -4.58
CA LEU A 47 -2.98 -17.17 -3.25
C LEU A 47 -1.46 -17.01 -3.34
N HIS A 48 -0.81 -17.70 -4.28
CA HIS A 48 0.63 -17.54 -4.51
C HIS A 48 1.00 -16.10 -4.91
N LEU A 49 0.22 -15.46 -5.78
CA LEU A 49 0.41 -14.05 -6.13
C LEU A 49 0.31 -13.15 -4.89
N LEU A 50 -0.66 -13.40 -4.00
CA LEU A 50 -0.83 -12.64 -2.76
C LEU A 50 0.33 -12.86 -1.78
N SER A 51 0.84 -14.09 -1.65
CA SER A 51 2.01 -14.41 -0.84
C SER A 51 3.27 -13.71 -1.35
N TRP A 52 3.52 -13.77 -2.67
CA TRP A 52 4.64 -13.07 -3.29
C TRP A 52 4.51 -11.54 -3.20
N PHE A 53 3.29 -11.02 -3.27
CA PHE A 53 3.03 -9.61 -2.97
C PHE A 53 3.43 -9.27 -1.53
N GLY A 54 2.99 -10.06 -0.54
CA GLY A 54 3.37 -9.83 0.86
C GLY A 54 4.88 -9.83 1.07
N ILE A 55 5.58 -10.79 0.46
CA ILE A 55 7.04 -10.91 0.51
C ILE A 55 7.72 -9.71 -0.16
N GLY A 56 7.36 -9.43 -1.42
CA GLY A 56 7.98 -8.38 -2.22
C GLY A 56 7.70 -6.99 -1.67
N ALA A 57 6.43 -6.66 -1.44
CA ALA A 57 6.02 -5.38 -0.88
C ALA A 57 6.58 -5.19 0.53
N GLY A 58 6.54 -6.22 1.37
CA GLY A 58 7.08 -6.19 2.72
C GLY A 58 8.59 -5.95 2.75
N ALA A 59 9.37 -6.76 2.01
CA ALA A 59 10.81 -6.61 1.94
C ALA A 59 11.24 -5.26 1.36
N LEU A 60 10.64 -4.84 0.24
CA LEU A 60 10.95 -3.55 -0.38
C LEU A 60 10.52 -2.37 0.50
N SER A 61 9.42 -2.50 1.26
CA SER A 61 8.98 -1.45 2.18
C SER A 61 9.94 -1.31 3.37
N VAL A 62 10.47 -2.42 3.90
CA VAL A 62 11.50 -2.39 4.95
C VAL A 62 12.78 -1.76 4.41
N ILE A 63 13.26 -2.22 3.25
CA ILE A 63 14.46 -1.67 2.60
C ILE A 63 14.26 -0.18 2.30
N GLY A 64 13.12 0.20 1.72
CA GLY A 64 12.77 1.58 1.39
C GLY A 64 12.68 2.47 2.64
N ALA A 65 12.18 1.96 3.76
CA ALA A 65 12.15 2.70 5.01
C ALA A 65 13.57 3.01 5.52
N PHE A 66 14.53 2.08 5.42
CA PHE A 66 15.92 2.31 5.84
C PHE A 66 16.77 3.05 4.81
N ALA A 67 16.46 2.91 3.52
CA ALA A 67 17.15 3.63 2.44
C ALA A 67 16.70 5.10 2.32
N SER A 68 15.52 5.42 2.85
CA SER A 68 14.99 6.77 2.86
C SER A 68 15.85 7.71 3.71
N THR A 69 16.31 8.80 3.12
CA THR A 69 16.91 9.94 3.86
C THR A 69 15.85 10.82 4.53
N ALA A 70 14.56 10.65 4.19
CA ALA A 70 13.47 11.31 4.88
C ALA A 70 13.28 10.71 6.29
N PRO A 71 13.06 11.54 7.33
CA PRO A 71 12.83 11.04 8.68
C PRO A 71 11.57 10.19 8.72
N PHE A 72 11.61 9.09 9.49
CA PHE A 72 10.48 8.17 9.60
C PHE A 72 9.18 8.94 9.85
N THR A 73 8.19 8.72 8.97
CA THR A 73 6.91 9.41 9.10
C THR A 73 6.18 8.99 10.38
N LEU A 74 6.43 7.75 10.81
CA LEU A 74 5.77 7.08 11.94
C LEU A 74 6.75 6.57 13.01
N ARG A 75 7.91 7.21 13.21
CA ARG A 75 8.90 6.84 14.25
C ARG A 75 9.26 5.34 14.27
N GLY A 76 9.42 4.72 13.09
CA GLY A 76 9.77 3.30 12.96
C GLY A 76 8.58 2.34 12.77
N ALA A 77 7.33 2.82 12.72
CA ALA A 77 6.21 1.95 12.36
C ALA A 77 6.23 1.52 10.87
N GLU A 78 6.86 2.31 9.98
CA GLU A 78 6.99 1.98 8.55
C GLU A 78 7.72 0.64 8.30
N PRO A 79 8.92 0.39 8.86
CA PRO A 79 9.56 -0.92 8.73
C PRO A 79 8.79 -2.02 9.47
N ALA A 80 8.10 -1.72 10.57
CA ALA A 80 7.27 -2.72 11.25
C ALA A 80 6.08 -3.18 10.38
N VAL A 81 5.43 -2.24 9.69
CA VAL A 81 4.35 -2.52 8.73
C VAL A 81 4.88 -3.35 7.55
N GLY A 82 6.05 -3.01 7.00
CA GLY A 82 6.70 -3.83 5.98
C GLY A 82 7.07 -5.23 6.48
N ALA A 83 7.59 -5.36 7.71
CA ALA A 83 7.92 -6.65 8.31
C ALA A 83 6.68 -7.54 8.53
N LEU A 84 5.55 -6.95 8.96
CA LEU A 84 4.28 -7.68 9.09
C LEU A 84 3.79 -8.22 7.74
N LEU A 85 3.91 -7.43 6.67
CA LEU A 85 3.58 -7.88 5.31
C LEU A 85 4.52 -9.00 4.83
N LEU A 86 5.82 -8.88 5.12
CA LEU A 86 6.80 -9.90 4.78
C LEU A 86 6.52 -11.22 5.51
N VAL A 87 6.30 -11.17 6.83
CA VAL A 87 6.01 -12.34 7.65
C VAL A 87 4.70 -12.99 7.21
N SER A 88 3.66 -12.20 6.93
CA SER A 88 2.38 -12.74 6.44
C SER A 88 2.50 -13.35 5.03
N GLY A 89 3.29 -12.76 4.14
CA GLY A 89 3.61 -13.34 2.83
C GLY A 89 4.36 -14.67 2.94
N LEU A 90 5.41 -14.73 3.77
CA LEU A 90 6.16 -15.96 4.03
C LEU A 90 5.30 -17.04 4.68
N TRP A 91 4.43 -16.66 5.62
CA TRP A 91 3.52 -17.58 6.28
C TRP A 91 2.54 -18.20 5.30
N THR A 92 1.88 -17.37 4.48
CA THR A 92 0.88 -17.84 3.51
C THR A 92 1.49 -18.69 2.38
N LEU A 93 2.78 -18.48 2.06
CA LEU A 93 3.51 -19.30 1.11
C LEU A 93 3.83 -20.71 1.66
N ASN A 94 4.21 -20.81 2.94
CA ASN A 94 4.60 -22.09 3.56
C ASN A 94 3.42 -22.88 4.14
N PHE A 95 2.32 -22.18 4.48
CA PHE A 95 1.10 -22.77 5.04
C PHE A 95 -0.10 -22.34 4.19
N PRO A 96 -0.34 -23.00 3.04
CA PRO A 96 -1.40 -22.61 2.12
C PRO A 96 -2.76 -22.72 2.80
N VAL A 97 -3.47 -21.60 2.85
CA VAL A 97 -4.82 -21.52 3.40
C VAL A 97 -5.81 -22.11 2.40
N ALA A 98 -6.88 -22.75 2.86
CA ALA A 98 -7.90 -23.33 1.99
C ALA A 98 -8.44 -22.30 0.97
N ALA A 99 -8.79 -22.75 -0.25
CA ALA A 99 -9.25 -21.90 -1.36
C ALA A 99 -10.42 -20.96 -1.00
N GLY A 100 -11.29 -21.35 -0.07
CA GLY A 100 -12.37 -20.49 0.46
C GLY A 100 -11.89 -19.25 1.23
N ALA A 101 -10.62 -19.20 1.63
CA ALA A 101 -10.03 -18.10 2.37
C ALA A 101 -9.52 -16.96 1.48
N LEU A 102 -9.42 -17.12 0.15
CA LEU A 102 -8.88 -16.08 -0.74
C LEU A 102 -9.61 -14.75 -0.60
N LYS A 103 -10.96 -14.76 -0.54
CA LYS A 103 -11.75 -13.53 -0.37
C LYS A 103 -11.45 -12.82 0.94
N ILE A 104 -11.28 -13.61 2.01
CA ILE A 104 -10.96 -13.11 3.35
C ILE A 104 -9.55 -12.55 3.38
N SER A 105 -8.58 -13.23 2.74
CA SER A 105 -7.19 -12.77 2.63
C SER A 105 -7.09 -11.47 1.82
N LEU A 106 -7.74 -11.37 0.67
CA LEU A 106 -7.78 -10.15 -0.14
C LEU A 106 -8.42 -8.99 0.61
N PHE A 107 -9.53 -9.25 1.32
CA PHE A 107 -10.15 -8.26 2.18
C PHE A 107 -9.21 -7.82 3.30
N ALA A 108 -8.57 -8.75 3.99
CA ALA A 108 -7.62 -8.45 5.06
C ALA A 108 -6.45 -7.60 4.56
N THR A 109 -5.91 -7.90 3.37
CA THR A 109 -4.88 -7.09 2.72
C THR A 109 -5.38 -5.68 2.41
N CYS A 110 -6.55 -5.53 1.79
CA CYS A 110 -7.10 -4.20 1.47
C CYS A 110 -7.44 -3.40 2.74
N ALA A 111 -7.98 -4.05 3.77
CA ALA A 111 -8.28 -3.44 5.05
C ALA A 111 -6.99 -2.99 5.76
N PHE A 112 -5.92 -3.79 5.71
CA PHE A 112 -4.60 -3.41 6.20
C PHE A 112 -4.07 -2.17 5.48
N MET A 113 -4.18 -2.10 4.14
CA MET A 113 -3.78 -0.91 3.39
C MET A 113 -4.60 0.32 3.76
N ALA A 114 -5.92 0.18 3.92
CA ALA A 114 -6.79 1.27 4.37
C ALA A 114 -6.42 1.78 5.77
N LEU A 115 -6.11 0.87 6.70
CA LEU A 115 -5.63 1.23 8.04
C LEU A 115 -4.27 1.94 7.98
N TYR A 116 -3.35 1.48 7.12
CA TYR A 116 -2.08 2.16 6.92
C TYR A 116 -2.31 3.59 6.38
N ILE A 117 -3.19 3.77 5.40
CA ILE A 117 -3.57 5.09 4.89
C ILE A 117 -4.17 5.97 6.01
N LEU A 118 -5.03 5.44 6.89
CA LEU A 118 -5.53 6.18 8.06
C LEU A 118 -4.39 6.61 9.00
N VAL A 119 -3.43 5.74 9.26
CA VAL A 119 -2.25 6.07 10.06
C VAL A 119 -1.44 7.20 9.40
N THR A 120 -1.29 7.21 8.07
CA THR A 120 -0.67 8.33 7.35
C THR A 120 -1.49 9.62 7.45
N ALA A 121 -2.83 9.54 7.50
CA ALA A 121 -3.70 10.69 7.69
C ALA A 121 -3.50 11.32 9.08
N VAL A 122 -3.37 10.50 10.13
CA VAL A 122 -3.04 10.98 11.48
C VAL A 122 -1.67 11.66 11.49
N ALA A 123 -0.67 11.06 10.82
CA ALA A 123 0.64 11.68 10.71
C ALA A 123 0.61 13.03 9.96
N MET A 124 -0.23 13.17 8.93
CA MET A 124 -0.48 14.43 8.23
C MET A 124 -1.10 15.48 9.17
N GLU A 125 -2.10 15.10 9.96
CA GLU A 125 -2.75 16.00 10.91
C GLU A 125 -1.80 16.46 12.02
N CYS A 126 -1.04 15.54 12.62
CA CYS A 126 -0.05 15.87 13.65
C CYS A 126 1.06 16.81 13.15
N ARG A 127 1.40 16.74 11.85
CA ARG A 127 2.43 17.56 11.22
C ARG A 127 1.88 18.82 10.55
N GLY A 128 0.56 19.00 10.51
CA GLY A 128 -0.09 20.11 9.81
C GLY A 128 0.18 20.16 8.31
N VAL A 129 0.42 19.01 7.66
CA VAL A 129 0.76 18.93 6.23
C VAL A 129 -0.25 18.13 5.43
N GLY A 130 -0.45 18.53 4.17
CA GLY A 130 -1.46 17.92 3.31
C GLY A 130 -2.89 18.12 3.82
N ARG A 131 -3.83 17.44 3.20
CA ARG A 131 -5.25 17.41 3.57
C ARG A 131 -5.56 16.04 4.13
N TRP A 132 -5.42 15.88 5.45
CA TRP A 132 -5.68 14.61 6.14
C TRP A 132 -7.09 14.06 5.87
N THR A 133 -8.08 14.94 5.68
CA THR A 133 -9.45 14.57 5.33
C THR A 133 -9.55 13.85 3.97
N VAL A 134 -8.73 14.24 2.99
CA VAL A 134 -8.64 13.54 1.70
C VAL A 134 -8.11 12.13 1.92
N GLN A 135 -7.11 11.98 2.79
CA GLN A 135 -6.51 10.68 3.08
C GLN A 135 -7.48 9.74 3.83
N VAL A 136 -8.28 10.28 4.75
CA VAL A 136 -9.39 9.55 5.38
C VAL A 136 -10.42 9.11 4.33
N ALA A 137 -10.81 10.01 3.42
CA ALA A 137 -11.75 9.68 2.35
C ALA A 137 -11.23 8.56 1.44
N VAL A 138 -9.93 8.58 1.11
CA VAL A 138 -9.27 7.52 0.32
C VAL A 138 -9.27 6.19 1.08
N ALA A 139 -8.94 6.18 2.38
CA ALA A 139 -9.00 4.97 3.19
C ALA A 139 -10.41 4.38 3.24
N VAL A 140 -11.43 5.22 3.45
CA VAL A 140 -12.83 4.81 3.46
C VAL A 140 -13.24 4.27 2.10
N ALA A 141 -12.86 4.93 1.00
CA ALA A 141 -13.17 4.47 -0.35
C ALA A 141 -12.53 3.11 -0.66
N ALA A 142 -11.25 2.90 -0.29
CA ALA A 142 -10.58 1.62 -0.43
C ALA A 142 -11.28 0.52 0.39
N LEU A 143 -11.68 0.84 1.62
CA LEU A 143 -12.39 -0.11 2.50
C LEU A 143 -13.77 -0.47 1.94
N LEU A 144 -14.54 0.50 1.46
CA LEU A 144 -15.84 0.27 0.83
C LEU A 144 -15.73 -0.62 -0.42
N ALA A 145 -14.73 -0.37 -1.27
CA ALA A 145 -14.46 -1.22 -2.42
C ALA A 145 -14.08 -2.66 -2.01
N ALA A 146 -13.27 -2.82 -0.96
CA ALA A 146 -12.93 -4.13 -0.42
C ALA A 146 -14.15 -4.85 0.19
N PHE A 147 -15.03 -4.12 0.88
CA PHE A 147 -16.31 -4.64 1.38
C PHE A 147 -17.18 -5.14 0.24
N ALA A 148 -17.28 -4.37 -0.84
CA ALA A 148 -18.05 -4.78 -2.01
C ALA A 148 -17.52 -6.09 -2.64
N GLY A 149 -16.21 -6.27 -2.65
CA GLY A 149 -15.56 -7.53 -3.06
C GLY A 149 -15.82 -8.69 -2.10
N LEU A 150 -15.78 -8.45 -0.79
CA LEU A 150 -16.01 -9.47 0.24
C LEU A 150 -17.44 -10.03 0.20
N PHE A 151 -18.44 -9.13 0.13
CA PHE A 151 -19.85 -9.50 0.11
C PHE A 151 -20.38 -9.87 -1.29
N GLY A 152 -19.53 -9.76 -2.33
CA GLY A 152 -19.90 -10.12 -3.69
C GLY A 152 -21.00 -9.25 -4.27
N LEU A 153 -21.01 -7.94 -3.95
CA LEU A 153 -22.03 -6.99 -4.44
C LEU A 153 -22.08 -6.89 -5.97
N PHE A 154 -21.01 -7.30 -6.66
CA PHE A 154 -20.89 -7.34 -8.11
C PHE A 154 -20.98 -8.76 -8.71
N GLY A 155 -21.49 -9.73 -7.93
CA GLY A 155 -21.54 -11.14 -8.33
C GLY A 155 -20.16 -11.83 -8.33
N ALA A 156 -20.13 -13.09 -8.77
CA ALA A 156 -18.90 -13.90 -8.75
C ALA A 156 -17.78 -13.33 -9.64
N ALA A 157 -18.15 -12.79 -10.81
CA ALA A 157 -17.20 -12.20 -11.76
C ALA A 157 -16.62 -10.86 -11.28
N GLY A 158 -17.39 -10.08 -10.50
CA GLY A 158 -16.97 -8.76 -10.04
C GLY A 158 -16.13 -8.76 -8.75
N MET A 159 -15.88 -9.92 -8.16
CA MET A 159 -15.11 -10.04 -6.91
C MET A 159 -13.67 -9.54 -7.03
N LEU A 160 -12.89 -10.08 -7.98
CA LEU A 160 -11.48 -9.70 -8.17
C LEU A 160 -11.33 -8.24 -8.63
N PRO A 161 -12.16 -7.73 -9.58
CA PRO A 161 -12.16 -6.32 -9.93
C PRO A 161 -12.46 -5.36 -8.77
N ALA A 162 -13.32 -5.76 -7.82
CA ALA A 162 -13.60 -4.93 -6.63
C ALA A 162 -12.38 -4.81 -5.70
N PHE A 163 -11.65 -5.90 -5.47
CA PHE A 163 -10.38 -5.85 -4.74
C PHE A 163 -9.29 -5.11 -5.50
N ALA A 164 -9.24 -5.25 -6.83
CA ALA A 164 -8.35 -4.46 -7.68
C ALA A 164 -8.61 -2.95 -7.51
N LEU A 165 -9.88 -2.53 -7.57
CA LEU A 165 -10.28 -1.15 -7.34
C LEU A 165 -9.84 -0.65 -5.95
N ALA A 166 -10.06 -1.45 -4.90
CA ALA A 166 -9.61 -1.11 -3.56
C ALA A 166 -8.10 -0.86 -3.49
N LEU A 167 -7.30 -1.71 -4.15
CA LEU A 167 -5.85 -1.55 -4.23
C LEU A 167 -5.42 -0.34 -5.06
N TYR A 168 -6.10 -0.03 -6.17
CA TYR A 168 -5.83 1.17 -6.96
C TYR A 168 -6.10 2.44 -6.15
N VAL A 169 -7.22 2.50 -5.44
CA VAL A 169 -7.55 3.63 -4.55
C VAL A 169 -6.51 3.74 -3.45
N ALA A 170 -6.12 2.62 -2.84
CA ALA A 170 -5.07 2.59 -1.83
C ALA A 170 -3.72 3.07 -2.37
N ALA A 171 -3.35 2.67 -3.59
CA ALA A 171 -2.11 3.07 -4.24
C ALA A 171 -2.02 4.60 -4.38
N TRP A 172 -3.09 5.26 -4.81
CA TRP A 172 -3.15 6.72 -4.88
C TRP A 172 -3.08 7.38 -3.49
N GLY A 173 -3.65 6.75 -2.46
CA GLY A 173 -3.46 7.18 -1.07
C GLY A 173 -1.99 7.16 -0.66
N PHE A 174 -1.26 6.09 -1.00
CA PHE A 174 0.17 6.00 -0.72
C PHE A 174 1.00 6.99 -1.53
N VAL A 175 0.66 7.27 -2.79
CA VAL A 175 1.30 8.34 -3.58
C VAL A 175 1.09 9.70 -2.90
N TYR A 176 -0.14 9.98 -2.46
CA TYR A 176 -0.45 11.23 -1.77
C TYR A 176 0.30 11.37 -0.44
N ALA A 177 0.40 10.29 0.33
CA ALA A 177 1.21 10.24 1.55
C ALA A 177 2.69 10.46 1.27
N ALA A 178 3.22 9.79 0.25
CA ALA A 178 4.61 9.94 -0.17
C ALA A 178 4.90 11.41 -0.47
N VAL A 179 4.10 12.08 -1.30
CA VAL A 179 4.35 13.48 -1.65
C VAL A 179 4.17 14.43 -0.45
N SER A 180 3.10 14.28 0.32
CA SER A 180 2.72 15.25 1.35
C SER A 180 3.60 15.19 2.60
N LEU A 181 4.10 14.00 2.98
CA LEU A 181 4.91 13.81 4.18
C LEU A 181 6.42 14.01 3.96
N SER A 182 6.84 14.13 2.70
CA SER A 182 8.26 14.24 2.31
C SER A 182 8.84 15.64 2.46
N VAL A 183 7.99 16.67 2.56
CA VAL A 183 8.42 18.08 2.65
C VAL A 183 8.77 18.50 4.08
N SER A 184 8.29 17.80 5.11
CA SER A 184 8.40 18.24 6.51
C SER A 184 9.70 17.86 7.22
N GLY A 185 10.62 17.14 6.58
CA GLY A 185 11.91 16.79 7.20
C GLY A 185 12.98 17.89 7.14
N GLY A 186 12.72 18.99 6.42
CA GLY A 186 13.77 19.92 5.96
C GLY A 186 13.75 21.35 6.49
N VAL A 187 12.78 21.79 7.31
CA VAL A 187 12.67 23.23 7.66
C VAL A 187 12.31 23.49 9.14
N GLU A 188 12.99 22.81 10.07
CA GLU A 188 13.02 23.23 11.49
C GLU A 188 14.45 23.39 12.04
N GLY A 189 15.42 23.72 11.17
CA GLY A 189 16.80 24.06 11.54
C GLY A 189 17.26 25.46 11.12
N ALA A 190 16.37 26.30 10.57
CA ALA A 190 16.74 27.58 9.97
C ALA A 190 15.78 28.72 10.34
N ARG A 191 15.39 28.81 11.61
CA ARG A 191 14.89 30.04 12.22
C ARG A 191 15.58 30.23 13.56
N GLY A 192 16.72 30.91 13.50
CA GLY A 192 17.21 31.68 14.64
C GLY A 192 16.30 32.87 14.94
#